data_AF-A0A8A3S3N4-F1
#
_entry.id   AF-A0A8A3S3N4-F1
#
_cell.length_a   1.000
_cell.length_b   1.000
_cell.length_c   1.000
_cell.angle_alpha   90.00
_cell.angle_beta   90.00
_cell.angle_gamma   90.00
#
_symmetry.space_group_name_H-M   'P 1'
#
loop_
_entity.id
_entity.type
_entity.pdbx_description
1 polymer ?
#
loop_
_entity_poly.entity_id
_entity_poly.type
_entity_poly.pdbx_seq_one_letter_code
_entity_poly.pdbx_strand_id
1 'polypeptide(L)'
;MEVYYQADVDNLVVYDRESNTLAAGNEKGEIQSYFRPEATGVSGVYRPYVDERDARGLLIPLKGKAERAATSETPVELVRQALDRYATVIGETETHMNALEVKGCYTARAPYCSKYLLGYLLDHYETKETDLSSARTEYEQLNRRLAAFEARGGTLFREQVYAELQFFVENYWRVAASVASLEPYLTEAEHDLNERDALEILMIEMAKDHDLTELKIQVDALEELHRDIYYFEYEFRDAGIYAATAADYYPEQFWWRHPRK
;
A
#
# COMPACT_ATOMS: atom_id res chain seq x y z
N MET A 1 -19.73 11.96 22.83
CA MET A 1 -18.48 12.40 22.15
C MET A 1 -17.52 12.89 23.22
N GLU A 2 -16.54 12.06 23.57
CA GLU A 2 -15.44 12.46 24.45
C GLU A 2 -14.26 12.85 23.56
N VAL A 3 -13.86 14.13 23.55
CA VAL A 3 -12.74 14.64 22.75
C VAL A 3 -11.48 14.54 23.60
N TYR A 4 -10.48 13.80 23.14
CA TYR A 4 -9.20 13.71 23.82
C TYR A 4 -8.04 14.08 22.88
N TYR A 5 -7.34 15.13 23.32
CA TYR A 5 -6.03 15.67 22.90
C TYR A 5 -5.86 16.16 21.46
N GLN A 6 -5.61 17.46 21.39
CA GLN A 6 -4.96 18.19 20.32
C GLN A 6 -3.46 17.87 20.39
N ALA A 7 -2.95 17.05 19.46
CA ALA A 7 -1.52 16.90 19.25
C ALA A 7 -1.08 17.99 18.28
N ASP A 8 -0.42 19.01 18.82
CA ASP A 8 0.14 20.20 18.15
C ASP A 8 -0.78 20.89 17.13
N VAL A 9 -1.34 22.02 17.58
CA VAL A 9 -1.98 23.17 16.90
C VAL A 9 -2.84 22.94 15.64
N ASP A 10 -2.43 22.09 14.71
CA ASP A 10 -2.95 21.98 13.34
C ASP A 10 -3.86 20.75 13.08
N ASN A 11 -3.95 19.80 14.03
CA ASN A 11 -4.71 18.56 13.80
C ASN A 11 -5.69 18.22 14.94
N LEU A 12 -6.91 17.84 14.54
CA LEU A 12 -7.98 17.39 15.41
C LEU A 12 -8.07 15.87 15.36
N VAL A 13 -7.75 15.19 16.46
CA VAL A 13 -8.03 13.75 16.60
C VAL A 13 -9.32 13.60 17.42
N VAL A 14 -10.31 12.93 16.85
CA VAL A 14 -11.61 12.65 17.46
C VAL A 14 -11.73 11.16 17.69
N TYR A 15 -11.94 10.75 18.95
CA TYR A 15 -12.36 9.40 19.26
C TYR A 15 -13.85 9.37 19.57
N ASP A 16 -14.64 8.76 18.69
CA ASP A 16 -16.02 8.43 18.95
C ASP A 16 -16.12 7.05 19.62
N ARG A 17 -16.36 7.09 20.92
CA ARG A 17 -16.53 5.91 21.77
C ARG A 17 -17.77 5.08 21.42
N GLU A 18 -18.84 5.67 20.89
CA GLU A 18 -20.06 4.92 20.54
C GLU A 18 -19.85 4.07 19.28
N SER A 19 -19.15 4.62 18.29
CA SER A 19 -18.79 3.86 17.09
C SER A 19 -17.48 3.09 17.23
N ASN A 20 -16.70 3.33 18.29
CA ASN A 20 -15.32 2.89 18.45
C ASN A 20 -14.44 3.34 17.27
N THR A 21 -14.49 4.63 16.92
CA THR A 21 -13.79 5.20 15.76
C THR A 21 -12.87 6.34 16.19
N LEU A 22 -11.59 6.26 15.85
CA LEU A 22 -10.63 7.36 15.81
C LEU A 22 -10.72 8.06 14.44
N ALA A 23 -10.68 9.37 14.39
CA ALA A 23 -10.62 10.14 13.16
C ALA A 23 -9.63 11.28 13.34
N ALA A 24 -8.65 11.42 12.45
CA ALA A 24 -7.80 12.59 12.38
C ALA A 24 -8.33 13.51 11.28
N GLY A 25 -8.56 14.77 11.63
CA GLY A 25 -8.99 15.81 10.71
C GLY A 25 -8.08 17.04 10.79
N ASN A 26 -8.19 17.88 9.76
CA ASN A 26 -7.49 19.17 9.72
C ASN A 26 -8.24 20.25 10.51
N GLU A 27 -7.66 21.45 10.60
CA GLU A 27 -8.26 22.62 11.26
C GLU A 27 -9.63 23.04 10.68
N LYS A 28 -9.97 22.60 9.46
CA LYS A 28 -11.25 22.87 8.81
C LYS A 28 -12.34 21.86 9.18
N GLY A 29 -11.99 20.82 9.96
CA GLY A 29 -12.90 19.74 10.34
C GLY A 29 -13.09 18.68 9.25
N GLU A 30 -12.23 18.65 8.23
CA GLU A 30 -12.24 17.60 7.21
C GLU A 30 -11.48 16.39 7.73
N ILE A 31 -12.13 15.21 7.72
CA ILE A 31 -11.50 13.95 8.14
C ILE A 31 -10.47 13.55 7.08
N GLN A 32 -9.20 13.47 7.46
CA GLN A 32 -8.08 13.09 6.60
C GLN A 32 -7.72 11.60 6.74
N SER A 33 -7.94 11.05 7.93
CA SER A 33 -7.87 9.60 8.17
C SER A 33 -8.85 9.21 9.26
N TYR A 34 -9.34 7.97 9.22
CA TYR A 34 -10.14 7.41 10.30
C TYR A 34 -9.79 5.94 10.48
N PHE A 35 -9.93 5.47 11.71
CA PHE A 35 -9.58 4.15 12.20
C PHE A 35 -10.72 3.69 13.09
N ARG A 36 -11.24 2.48 12.90
CA ARG A 36 -12.31 1.94 13.74
C ARG A 36 -11.84 0.64 14.38
N PRO A 37 -11.31 0.67 15.61
CA PRO A 37 -10.98 -0.56 16.31
C PRO A 37 -12.26 -1.41 16.43
N GLU A 38 -12.23 -2.68 16.08
CA GLU A 38 -13.35 -3.57 16.39
C GLU A 38 -13.29 -3.96 17.86
N ALA A 39 -14.41 -3.75 18.57
CA ALA A 39 -14.59 -4.29 19.90
C ALA A 39 -14.90 -5.79 19.80
N THR A 40 -13.89 -6.63 19.65
CA THR A 40 -14.08 -8.09 19.73
C THR A 40 -13.37 -8.63 20.96
N GLY A 41 -14.12 -8.66 22.06
CA GLY A 41 -13.85 -9.65 23.09
C GLY A 41 -13.89 -11.03 22.43
N VAL A 42 -12.75 -11.72 22.44
CA VAL A 42 -12.54 -13.12 22.03
C VAL A 42 -12.25 -13.36 20.52
N SER A 43 -10.96 -13.59 20.26
CA SER A 43 -10.34 -14.40 19.21
C SER A 43 -10.91 -14.38 17.78
N GLY A 44 -10.06 -13.90 16.87
CA GLY A 44 -9.86 -14.57 15.59
C GLY A 44 -10.89 -14.23 14.53
N VAL A 45 -10.60 -13.14 13.81
CA VAL A 45 -10.77 -12.88 12.37
C VAL A 45 -11.09 -11.39 12.26
N TYR A 46 -10.02 -10.61 12.19
CA TYR A 46 -10.06 -9.22 11.78
C TYR A 46 -10.28 -9.20 10.26
N ARG A 47 -11.24 -8.38 9.79
CA ARG A 47 -11.25 -7.94 8.39
C ARG A 47 -10.71 -6.52 8.40
N PRO A 48 -9.59 -6.22 7.73
CA PRO A 48 -9.16 -4.84 7.58
C PRO A 48 -10.31 -4.03 7.02
N TYR A 49 -10.61 -2.86 7.61
CA TYR A 49 -11.48 -1.88 6.97
C TYR A 49 -10.67 -1.25 5.84
N VAL A 50 -10.43 -2.05 4.82
CA VAL A 50 -10.08 -1.54 3.51
C VAL A 50 -11.29 -0.73 3.11
N ASP A 51 -11.15 0.59 2.93
CA ASP A 51 -12.18 1.28 2.15
C ASP A 51 -12.29 0.47 0.86
N GLU A 52 -13.45 -0.11 0.55
CA GLU A 52 -13.63 -0.94 -0.66
C GLU A 52 -13.23 -0.17 -1.94
N ARG A 53 -13.07 1.15 -1.81
CA ARG A 53 -12.49 2.08 -2.78
C ARG A 53 -10.95 2.01 -2.86
N ASP A 54 -10.24 1.97 -1.73
CA ASP A 54 -8.76 1.83 -1.66
C ASP A 54 -8.30 0.38 -1.85
N ALA A 55 -9.19 -0.61 -1.63
CA ALA A 55 -8.97 -2.03 -1.95
C ALA A 55 -8.66 -2.28 -3.43
N ARG A 56 -9.04 -1.33 -4.30
CA ARG A 56 -8.72 -1.35 -5.73
C ARG A 56 -7.35 -0.73 -6.00
N GLY A 57 -6.90 0.23 -5.21
CA GLY A 57 -5.54 0.79 -5.31
C GLY A 57 -4.48 -0.14 -4.73
N LEU A 58 -4.87 -0.94 -3.73
CA LEU A 58 -3.99 -1.91 -3.10
C LEU A 58 -3.70 -3.07 -4.05
N LEU A 59 -2.38 -3.26 -4.24
CA LEU A 59 -1.67 -4.42 -4.75
C LEU A 59 -2.57 -5.64 -4.72
N ILE A 60 -2.79 -6.27 -5.89
CA ILE A 60 -3.48 -7.55 -6.16
C ILE A 60 -4.04 -8.12 -4.86
N PRO A 61 -5.35 -8.31 -4.66
CA PRO A 61 -5.86 -8.98 -3.46
C PRO A 61 -5.25 -10.38 -3.42
N LEU A 62 -4.05 -10.45 -2.88
CA LEU A 62 -3.28 -11.64 -2.65
C LEU A 62 -3.94 -12.13 -1.42
N LYS A 63 -5.05 -12.85 -1.63
CA LYS A 63 -5.63 -13.84 -0.73
C LYS A 63 -4.74 -13.96 0.50
N GLY A 64 -5.19 -13.48 1.66
CA GLY A 64 -4.37 -13.51 2.87
C GLY A 64 -3.74 -14.89 3.04
N LYS A 65 -2.58 -15.02 3.67
CA LYS A 65 -1.81 -16.28 3.67
C LYS A 65 -2.64 -17.54 4.02
N ALA A 66 -3.70 -17.43 4.82
CA ALA A 66 -4.63 -18.53 5.07
C ALA A 66 -5.38 -19.01 3.80
N GLU A 67 -5.80 -18.09 2.94
CA GLU A 67 -6.38 -18.39 1.63
C GLU A 67 -5.29 -18.86 0.65
N ARG A 68 -4.11 -18.21 0.59
CA ARG A 68 -2.96 -18.69 -0.22
C ARG A 68 -2.44 -20.09 0.19
N ALA A 69 -2.50 -20.43 1.47
CA ALA A 69 -2.13 -21.76 1.98
C ALA A 69 -3.22 -22.81 1.74
N ALA A 70 -4.47 -22.38 1.56
CA ALA A 70 -5.60 -23.25 1.20
C ALA A 70 -5.77 -23.40 -0.31
N THR A 71 -5.30 -22.44 -1.11
CA THR A 71 -5.36 -22.47 -2.56
C THR A 71 -4.03 -22.94 -3.13
N SER A 72 -4.04 -24.10 -3.79
CA SER A 72 -2.92 -24.63 -4.59
C SER A 72 -2.70 -23.81 -5.86
N GLU A 73 -2.61 -22.48 -5.76
CA GLU A 73 -2.36 -21.61 -6.91
C GLU A 73 -0.93 -21.79 -7.38
N THR A 74 -0.80 -22.18 -8.64
CA THR A 74 0.49 -22.30 -9.32
C THR A 74 1.08 -20.91 -9.59
N PRO A 75 2.41 -20.79 -9.73
CA PRO A 75 3.04 -19.52 -10.14
C PRO A 75 2.40 -18.89 -11.38
N VAL A 76 1.98 -19.72 -12.34
CA VAL A 76 1.32 -19.28 -13.57
C VAL A 76 -0.04 -18.64 -13.30
N GLU A 77 -0.84 -19.21 -12.39
CA GLU A 77 -2.15 -18.65 -12.01
C GLU A 77 -2.01 -17.32 -11.28
N LEU A 78 -1.05 -17.20 -10.37
CA LEU A 78 -0.76 -15.94 -9.66
C LEU A 78 -0.34 -14.83 -10.65
N VAL A 79 0.56 -15.15 -11.58
CA VAL A 79 0.99 -14.21 -12.63
C VAL A 79 -0.17 -13.84 -13.55
N ARG A 80 -1.07 -14.77 -13.88
CA ARG A 80 -2.27 -14.48 -14.68
C ARG A 80 -3.20 -13.50 -13.96
N GLN A 81 -3.49 -13.74 -12.68
CA GLN A 81 -4.31 -12.83 -11.87
C GLN A 81 -3.69 -11.43 -11.79
N ALA A 82 -2.36 -11.36 -11.62
CA ALA A 82 -1.60 -10.12 -11.62
C ALA A 82 -1.70 -9.36 -12.96
N LEU A 83 -1.59 -10.08 -14.08
CA LEU A 83 -1.78 -9.52 -15.43
C LEU A 83 -3.20 -8.98 -15.65
N ASP A 84 -4.22 -9.77 -15.28
CA ASP A 84 -5.61 -9.35 -15.38
C ASP A 84 -5.86 -8.10 -14.55
N ARG A 85 -5.32 -8.05 -13.32
CA ARG A 85 -5.44 -6.86 -12.48
C ARG A 85 -4.75 -5.65 -13.11
N TYR A 86 -3.53 -5.81 -13.62
CA TYR A 86 -2.79 -4.73 -14.25
C TYR A 86 -3.54 -4.18 -15.49
N ALA A 87 -4.09 -5.06 -16.31
CA ALA A 87 -4.92 -4.69 -17.46
C ALA A 87 -6.18 -3.93 -17.03
N THR A 88 -6.86 -4.39 -15.98
CA THR A 88 -8.04 -3.72 -15.40
C THR A 88 -7.70 -2.33 -14.91
N VAL A 89 -6.66 -2.16 -14.08
CA VAL A 89 -6.35 -0.84 -13.50
C VAL A 89 -5.90 0.17 -14.56
N ILE A 90 -5.20 -0.25 -15.61
CA ILE A 90 -4.92 0.64 -16.75
C ILE A 90 -6.23 1.09 -17.38
N GLY A 91 -7.16 0.16 -17.65
CA GLY A 91 -8.46 0.48 -18.25
C GLY A 91 -9.33 1.40 -17.37
N GLU A 92 -9.37 1.13 -16.06
CA GLU A 92 -10.07 1.95 -15.07
C GLU A 92 -9.48 3.38 -15.03
N THR A 93 -8.16 3.50 -14.96
CA THR A 93 -7.47 4.80 -14.92
C THR A 93 -7.67 5.57 -16.21
N GLU A 94 -7.59 4.91 -17.37
CA GLU A 94 -7.87 5.51 -18.68
C GLU A 94 -9.32 6.02 -18.79
N THR A 95 -10.29 5.24 -18.28
CA THR A 95 -11.72 5.57 -18.36
C THR A 95 -12.10 6.69 -17.39
N HIS A 96 -11.46 6.72 -16.21
CA HIS A 96 -11.84 7.59 -15.10
C HIS A 96 -10.79 8.67 -14.79
N MET A 97 -9.98 9.09 -15.76
CA MET A 97 -8.91 10.08 -15.58
C MET A 97 -9.35 11.37 -14.87
N ASN A 98 -10.56 11.86 -15.17
CA ASN A 98 -11.12 13.08 -14.56
C ASN A 98 -11.70 12.87 -13.15
N ALA A 99 -11.76 11.62 -12.69
CA ALA A 99 -12.30 11.22 -11.38
C ALA A 99 -11.23 10.51 -10.53
N LEU A 100 -9.95 10.65 -10.91
CA LEU A 100 -8.83 10.19 -10.09
C LEU A 100 -8.73 11.08 -8.86
N GLU A 101 -8.76 10.45 -7.69
CA GLU A 101 -8.69 11.11 -6.39
C GLU A 101 -7.76 10.31 -5.47
N VAL A 102 -7.01 11.03 -4.64
CA VAL A 102 -6.19 10.40 -3.60
C VAL A 102 -7.09 9.62 -2.64
N LYS A 103 -6.80 8.33 -2.43
CA LYS A 103 -7.66 7.38 -1.68
C LYS A 103 -9.10 7.29 -2.22
N GLY A 104 -9.35 7.69 -3.46
CA GLY A 104 -10.64 7.57 -4.14
C GLY A 104 -10.91 6.16 -4.70
N CYS A 105 -12.05 6.00 -5.37
CA CYS A 105 -12.41 4.75 -6.06
C CYS A 105 -11.40 4.35 -7.15
N TYR A 106 -10.72 5.34 -7.72
CA TYR A 106 -9.71 5.21 -8.74
C TYR A 106 -8.52 6.07 -8.33
N THR A 107 -7.34 5.47 -8.23
CA THR A 107 -6.11 6.15 -7.82
C THR A 107 -5.12 6.17 -8.98
N ALA A 108 -4.39 7.27 -9.10
CA ALA A 108 -3.35 7.45 -10.10
C ALA A 108 -2.14 6.52 -9.85
N ARG A 109 -1.90 6.08 -8.60
CA ARG A 109 -0.83 5.10 -8.27
C ARG A 109 -1.10 3.67 -8.75
N ALA A 110 -2.36 3.28 -8.92
CA ALA A 110 -2.74 1.87 -9.11
C ALA A 110 -2.03 1.17 -10.29
N PRO A 111 -1.87 1.80 -11.47
CA PRO A 111 -1.12 1.20 -12.57
C PRO A 111 0.35 0.95 -12.22
N TYR A 112 1.00 1.85 -11.48
CA TYR A 112 2.41 1.69 -11.10
C TYR A 112 2.59 0.62 -10.03
N CYS A 113 1.70 0.57 -9.02
CA CYS A 113 1.74 -0.49 -8.02
C CYS A 113 1.60 -1.87 -8.67
N SER A 114 0.68 -2.00 -9.64
CA SER A 114 0.48 -3.25 -10.39
C SER A 114 1.67 -3.59 -11.31
N LYS A 115 2.23 -2.59 -11.99
CA LYS A 115 3.42 -2.73 -12.86
C LYS A 115 4.61 -3.31 -12.08
N TYR A 116 4.98 -2.69 -10.97
CA TYR A 116 6.15 -3.09 -10.20
C TYR A 116 5.93 -4.45 -9.52
N LEU A 117 4.77 -4.66 -8.90
CA LEU A 117 4.45 -5.95 -8.29
C LEU A 117 4.50 -7.12 -9.28
N LEU A 118 3.89 -6.96 -10.45
CA LEU A 118 3.94 -7.99 -11.49
C LEU A 118 5.36 -8.20 -12.01
N GLY A 119 6.15 -7.14 -12.17
CA GLY A 119 7.58 -7.24 -12.50
C GLY A 119 8.34 -8.11 -11.50
N TYR A 120 8.18 -7.84 -10.21
CA TYR A 120 8.79 -8.60 -9.12
C TYR A 120 8.38 -10.09 -9.14
N LEU A 121 7.08 -10.37 -9.34
CA LEU A 121 6.58 -11.74 -9.46
C LEU A 121 7.18 -12.50 -10.65
N LEU A 122 7.23 -11.87 -11.82
CA LEU A 122 7.82 -12.46 -13.02
C LEU A 122 9.30 -12.79 -12.80
N ASP A 123 10.07 -11.83 -12.31
CA ASP A 123 11.52 -11.99 -12.08
C ASP A 123 11.81 -13.11 -11.06
N HIS A 124 11.01 -13.16 -9.98
CA HIS A 124 11.14 -14.19 -8.95
C HIS A 124 10.89 -15.61 -9.50
N TYR A 125 9.82 -15.81 -10.28
CA TYR A 125 9.46 -17.14 -10.77
C TYR A 125 10.28 -17.59 -11.99
N GLU A 126 10.72 -16.65 -12.84
CA GLU A 126 11.68 -16.97 -13.91
C GLU A 126 13.04 -17.39 -13.34
N THR A 127 13.49 -16.77 -12.23
CA THR A 127 14.70 -17.21 -11.51
C THR A 127 14.55 -18.63 -10.94
N LYS A 128 13.31 -19.08 -10.71
CA LYS A 128 12.95 -20.45 -10.31
C LYS A 128 12.63 -21.37 -11.49
N GLU A 129 13.09 -21.02 -12.70
CA GLU A 129 12.95 -21.81 -13.93
C GLU A 129 11.48 -22.05 -14.36
N THR A 130 10.54 -21.20 -13.94
CA THR A 130 9.16 -21.25 -14.46
C THR A 130 9.09 -20.54 -15.82
N ASP A 131 8.59 -21.21 -16.86
CA ASP A 131 8.35 -20.58 -18.16
C ASP A 131 7.16 -19.61 -18.09
N LEU A 132 7.49 -18.31 -18.15
CA LEU A 132 6.54 -17.20 -18.13
C LEU A 132 6.69 -16.31 -19.38
N SER A 133 7.29 -16.81 -20.46
CA SER A 133 7.60 -16.04 -21.68
C SER A 133 6.38 -15.35 -22.30
N SER A 134 5.23 -16.03 -22.34
CA SER A 134 3.95 -15.45 -22.79
C SER A 134 3.48 -14.32 -21.86
N ALA A 135 3.55 -14.54 -20.54
CA ALA A 135 3.17 -13.56 -19.54
C ALA A 135 4.09 -12.31 -19.58
N ARG A 136 5.39 -12.50 -19.78
CA ARG A 136 6.37 -11.43 -19.97
C ARG A 136 6.03 -10.57 -21.20
N THR A 137 5.66 -11.21 -22.30
CA THR A 137 5.24 -10.50 -23.53
C THR A 137 3.99 -9.65 -23.28
N GLU A 138 3.00 -10.18 -22.55
CA GLU A 138 1.78 -9.44 -22.21
C GLU A 138 2.07 -8.28 -21.24
N TYR A 139 2.91 -8.50 -20.24
CA TYR A 139 3.39 -7.46 -19.32
C TYR A 139 4.04 -6.29 -20.07
N GLU A 140 4.89 -6.57 -21.06
CA GLU A 140 5.51 -5.54 -21.91
C GLU A 140 4.48 -4.80 -22.79
N GLN A 141 3.43 -5.49 -23.24
CA GLN A 141 2.32 -4.83 -23.96
C GLN A 141 1.54 -3.88 -23.04
N LEU A 142 1.25 -4.29 -21.80
CA LEU A 142 0.59 -3.45 -20.80
C LEU A 142 1.45 -2.23 -20.43
N ASN A 143 2.76 -2.40 -20.26
CA ASN A 143 3.69 -1.29 -20.03
C ASN A 143 3.69 -0.28 -21.20
N ARG A 144 3.65 -0.76 -22.45
CA ARG A 144 3.51 0.13 -23.62
C ARG A 144 2.16 0.84 -23.64
N ARG A 145 1.08 0.18 -23.22
CA ARG A 145 -0.25 0.82 -23.10
C ARG A 145 -0.24 1.91 -22.05
N LEU A 146 0.33 1.65 -20.87
CA LEU A 146 0.49 2.65 -19.81
C LEU A 146 1.32 3.85 -20.29
N ALA A 147 2.48 3.62 -20.91
CA ALA A 147 3.29 4.70 -21.48
C ALA A 147 2.56 5.51 -22.56
N ALA A 148 1.75 4.84 -23.40
CA ALA A 148 0.93 5.52 -24.39
C ALA A 148 -0.21 6.33 -23.74
N PHE A 149 -0.75 5.88 -22.62
CA PHE A 149 -1.72 6.64 -21.83
C PHE A 149 -1.08 7.87 -21.20
N GLU A 150 0.08 7.74 -20.56
CA GLU A 150 0.86 8.84 -20.01
C GLU A 150 1.12 9.92 -21.08
N ALA A 151 1.56 9.50 -22.27
CA ALA A 151 1.81 10.43 -23.38
C ALA A 151 0.55 11.18 -23.85
N ARG A 152 -0.65 10.56 -23.76
CA ARG A 152 -1.93 11.20 -24.11
C ARG A 152 -2.46 12.10 -22.98
N GLY A 153 -2.34 11.65 -21.74
CA GLY A 153 -2.77 12.38 -20.55
C GLY A 153 -1.88 13.59 -20.25
N GLY A 154 -0.66 13.60 -20.80
CA GLY A 154 0.31 14.68 -20.62
C GLY A 154 0.78 14.78 -19.17
N THR A 155 1.21 15.98 -18.79
CA THR A 155 1.70 16.26 -17.42
C THR A 155 0.62 16.06 -16.36
N LEU A 156 -0.66 16.28 -16.70
CA LEU A 156 -1.76 16.21 -15.73
C LEU A 156 -1.84 14.87 -14.98
N PHE A 157 -1.69 13.75 -15.69
CA PHE A 157 -1.72 12.44 -15.04
C PHE A 157 -0.53 12.26 -14.09
N ARG A 158 0.68 12.66 -14.51
CA ARG A 158 1.88 12.54 -13.67
C ARG A 158 1.79 13.44 -12.43
N GLU A 159 1.22 14.64 -12.55
CA GLU A 159 0.95 15.51 -11.40
C GLU A 159 -0.04 14.87 -10.41
N GLN A 160 -1.05 14.12 -10.87
CA GLN A 160 -1.94 13.38 -9.97
C GLN A 160 -1.20 12.26 -9.22
N VAL A 161 -0.25 11.58 -9.88
CA VAL A 161 0.60 10.57 -9.24
C VAL A 161 1.53 11.20 -8.21
N TYR A 162 2.10 12.37 -8.54
CA TYR A 162 2.94 13.13 -7.62
C TYR A 162 2.14 13.64 -6.41
N ALA A 163 0.91 14.10 -6.61
CA ALA A 163 0.01 14.50 -5.52
C ALA A 163 -0.30 13.33 -4.57
N GLU A 164 -0.44 12.09 -5.09
CA GLU A 164 -0.55 10.90 -4.23
C GLU A 164 0.74 10.66 -3.44
N LEU A 165 1.92 10.77 -4.06
CA LEU A 165 3.19 10.64 -3.33
C LEU A 165 3.28 11.65 -2.18
N GLN A 166 3.01 12.93 -2.45
CA GLN A 166 3.04 13.97 -1.43
C GLN A 166 2.07 13.65 -0.29
N PHE A 167 0.83 13.25 -0.61
CA PHE A 167 -0.14 12.85 0.38
C PHE A 167 0.38 11.69 1.24
N PHE A 168 0.97 10.66 0.64
CA PHE A 168 1.53 9.54 1.40
C PHE A 168 2.64 10.01 2.32
N VAL A 169 3.63 10.77 1.83
CA VAL A 169 4.73 11.25 2.68
C VAL A 169 4.21 12.10 3.85
N GLU A 170 3.27 13.02 3.59
CA GLU A 170 2.71 13.93 4.59
C GLU A 170 1.84 13.23 5.63
N ASN A 171 1.26 12.06 5.32
CA ASN A 171 0.32 11.36 6.20
C ASN A 171 0.86 10.03 6.73
N TYR A 172 1.91 9.46 6.14
CA TYR A 172 2.46 8.16 6.53
C TYR A 172 2.96 8.17 7.97
N TRP A 173 3.57 9.26 8.42
CA TRP A 173 3.99 9.42 9.81
C TRP A 173 2.81 9.39 10.80
N ARG A 174 1.63 9.85 10.38
CA ARG A 174 0.42 9.85 11.24
C ARG A 174 -0.09 8.43 11.43
N VAL A 175 -0.06 7.63 10.37
CA VAL A 175 -0.39 6.20 10.43
C VAL A 175 0.66 5.49 11.29
N ALA A 176 1.95 5.64 10.99
CA ALA A 176 3.05 5.06 11.76
C ALA A 176 2.96 5.40 13.27
N ALA A 177 2.82 6.69 13.62
CA ALA A 177 2.78 7.15 15.00
C ALA A 177 1.49 6.74 15.74
N SER A 178 0.35 6.71 15.04
CA SER A 178 -0.91 6.27 15.65
C SER A 178 -0.93 4.76 15.87
N VAL A 179 -0.45 3.96 14.92
CA VAL A 179 -0.45 2.50 15.00
C VAL A 179 0.59 2.01 16.02
N ALA A 180 1.77 2.62 16.10
CA ALA A 180 2.83 2.27 17.05
C ALA A 180 2.44 2.38 18.54
N SER A 181 1.32 3.05 18.85
CA SER A 181 0.81 3.23 20.21
C SER A 181 -0.49 2.49 20.48
N LEU A 182 -1.07 1.84 19.47
CA LEU A 182 -2.35 1.14 19.56
C LEU A 182 -2.11 -0.38 19.65
N GLU A 183 -2.41 -0.96 20.81
CA GLU A 183 -2.56 -2.41 20.91
C GLU A 183 -3.94 -2.86 20.39
N PRO A 184 -4.03 -3.90 19.54
CA PRO A 184 -2.93 -4.67 18.96
C PRO A 184 -2.48 -4.10 17.60
N TYR A 185 -1.21 -3.69 17.50
CA TYR A 185 -0.50 -3.33 16.26
C TYR A 185 -0.70 -4.36 15.11
N LEU A 186 -0.95 -5.61 15.53
CA LEU A 186 -1.19 -6.80 14.71
C LEU A 186 -2.33 -6.69 13.68
N THR A 187 -3.34 -5.83 13.88
CA THR A 187 -4.49 -5.76 12.96
C THR A 187 -4.21 -4.90 11.73
N GLU A 188 -3.33 -3.89 11.82
CA GLU A 188 -3.08 -2.93 10.73
C GLU A 188 -1.80 -3.20 9.93
N ALA A 189 -0.98 -4.14 10.40
CA ALA A 189 0.31 -4.46 9.80
C ALA A 189 0.26 -4.73 8.29
N GLU A 190 -0.76 -5.41 7.78
CA GLU A 190 -0.86 -5.68 6.34
C GLU A 190 -1.17 -4.41 5.54
N HIS A 191 -2.01 -3.53 6.09
CA HIS A 191 -2.36 -2.26 5.45
C HIS A 191 -1.16 -1.31 5.43
N ASP A 192 -0.48 -1.15 6.57
CA ASP A 192 0.75 -0.34 6.68
C ASP A 192 1.82 -0.80 5.68
N LEU A 193 2.12 -2.10 5.63
CA LEU A 193 3.12 -2.63 4.70
C LEU A 193 2.73 -2.42 3.23
N ASN A 194 1.45 -2.45 2.89
CA ASN A 194 1.00 -2.18 1.52
C ASN A 194 1.06 -0.68 1.18
N GLU A 195 0.75 0.21 2.12
CA GLU A 195 0.95 1.66 1.92
C GLU A 195 2.44 1.98 1.74
N ARG A 196 3.31 1.29 2.48
CA ARG A 196 4.76 1.40 2.37
C ARG A 196 5.32 0.91 1.04
N ASP A 197 4.83 -0.23 0.53
CA ASP A 197 5.18 -0.69 -0.81
C ASP A 197 4.80 0.36 -1.87
N ALA A 198 3.61 0.94 -1.75
CA ALA A 198 3.15 1.97 -2.68
C ALA A 198 4.01 3.23 -2.58
N LEU A 199 4.40 3.64 -1.37
CA LEU A 199 5.31 4.77 -1.14
C LEU A 199 6.66 4.56 -1.83
N GLU A 200 7.29 3.40 -1.63
CA GLU A 200 8.58 3.06 -2.27
C GLU A 200 8.46 3.04 -3.80
N ILE A 201 7.39 2.44 -4.33
CA ILE A 201 7.13 2.41 -5.79
C ILE A 201 6.94 3.82 -6.35
N LEU A 202 6.19 4.68 -5.66
CA LEU A 202 5.97 6.07 -6.08
C LEU A 202 7.26 6.89 -6.02
N MET A 203 8.09 6.71 -4.99
CA MET A 203 9.41 7.33 -4.90
C MET A 203 10.29 6.95 -6.10
N ILE A 204 10.35 5.66 -6.45
CA ILE A 204 11.11 5.19 -7.63
C ILE A 204 10.56 5.80 -8.93
N GLU A 205 9.23 5.84 -9.07
CA GLU A 205 8.59 6.24 -10.33
C GLU A 205 8.62 7.77 -10.53
N MET A 206 8.46 8.56 -9.47
CA MET A 206 8.45 10.03 -9.53
C MET A 206 9.86 10.64 -9.56
N ALA A 207 10.90 9.92 -9.11
CA ALA A 207 12.28 10.40 -9.18
C ALA A 207 12.78 10.69 -10.61
N LYS A 208 12.05 10.20 -11.62
CA LYS A 208 12.33 10.46 -13.05
C LYS A 208 11.93 11.87 -13.48
N ASP A 209 10.92 12.45 -12.81
CA ASP A 209 10.27 13.69 -13.23
C ASP A 209 10.43 14.82 -12.21
N HIS A 210 10.69 14.48 -10.93
CA HIS A 210 10.72 15.43 -9.83
C HIS A 210 12.00 15.28 -8.99
N ASP A 211 12.47 16.39 -8.42
CA ASP A 211 13.46 16.36 -7.35
C ASP A 211 12.79 15.93 -6.04
N LEU A 212 13.08 14.72 -5.59
CA LEU A 212 12.48 14.14 -4.39
C LEU A 212 13.36 14.28 -3.13
N THR A 213 14.40 15.12 -3.16
CA THR A 213 15.38 15.19 -2.06
C THR A 213 14.73 15.43 -0.69
N GLU A 214 13.80 16.37 -0.57
CA GLU A 214 13.12 16.68 0.70
C GLU A 214 12.18 15.55 1.13
N LEU A 215 11.37 15.03 0.21
CA LEU A 215 10.46 13.90 0.49
C LEU A 215 11.26 12.67 0.92
N LYS A 216 12.43 12.43 0.31
CA LYS A 216 13.31 11.33 0.68
C LYS A 216 13.82 11.45 2.11
N ILE A 217 14.21 12.65 2.55
CA ILE A 217 14.62 12.87 3.95
C ILE A 217 13.49 12.52 4.91
N GLN A 218 12.25 12.91 4.59
CA GLN A 218 11.08 12.60 5.41
C GLN A 218 10.80 11.09 5.45
N VAL A 219 10.82 10.42 4.31
CA VAL A 219 10.64 8.96 4.23
C VAL A 219 11.74 8.22 4.97
N ASP A 220 13.01 8.57 4.75
CA ASP A 220 14.15 7.92 5.40
C ASP A 220 14.07 8.07 6.95
N ALA A 221 13.58 9.19 7.47
CA ALA A 221 13.36 9.37 8.91
C ALA A 221 12.23 8.46 9.46
N LEU A 222 11.14 8.27 8.70
CA LEU A 222 10.05 7.36 9.07
C LEU A 222 10.45 5.89 8.95
N GLU A 223 11.30 5.56 7.99
CA GLU A 223 11.90 4.25 7.83
C GLU A 223 12.73 3.84 9.05
N GLU A 224 13.52 4.77 9.61
CA GLU A 224 14.28 4.54 10.85
C GLU A 224 13.35 4.28 12.04
N LEU A 225 12.30 5.09 12.20
CA LEU A 225 11.31 4.89 13.27
C LEU A 225 10.61 3.52 13.15
N HIS A 226 10.16 3.16 11.95
CA HIS A 226 9.56 1.85 11.72
C HIS A 226 10.55 0.73 11.99
N ARG A 227 11.80 0.88 11.57
CA ARG A 227 12.84 -0.11 11.84
C ARG A 227 12.96 -0.37 13.33
N ASP A 228 12.97 0.68 14.15
CA ASP A 228 13.03 0.53 15.59
C ASP A 228 11.80 -0.20 16.14
N ILE A 229 10.58 0.21 15.78
CA ILE A 229 9.35 -0.48 16.21
C ILE A 229 9.38 -1.97 15.83
N TYR A 230 9.74 -2.28 14.58
CA TYR A 230 9.80 -3.64 14.06
C TYR A 230 10.89 -4.52 14.69
N TYR A 231 12.06 -3.97 15.01
CA TYR A 231 13.16 -4.75 15.60
C TYR A 231 13.09 -4.86 17.12
N PHE A 232 12.52 -3.87 17.82
CA PHE A 232 12.43 -3.88 19.28
C PHE A 232 11.24 -4.69 19.80
N GLU A 233 10.14 -4.81 19.04
CA GLU A 233 8.98 -5.62 19.45
C GLU A 233 9.14 -7.09 19.03
N TYR A 234 9.89 -7.84 19.84
CA TYR A 234 10.17 -9.27 19.64
C TYR A 234 8.90 -10.13 19.46
N GLU A 235 7.76 -9.73 20.04
CA GLU A 235 6.48 -10.43 19.87
C GLU A 235 5.96 -10.35 18.43
N PHE A 236 6.25 -9.26 17.71
CA PHE A 236 5.90 -9.11 16.30
C PHE A 236 6.62 -10.18 15.45
N ARG A 237 7.80 -10.65 15.90
CA ARG A 237 8.59 -11.77 15.33
C ARG A 237 8.00 -13.15 15.39
N ASP A 238 7.30 -13.42 16.49
CA ASP A 238 6.80 -14.76 16.77
C ASP A 238 5.27 -14.86 16.58
N ALA A 239 4.54 -13.74 16.47
CA ALA A 239 3.06 -13.68 16.42
C ALA A 239 2.39 -14.20 15.12
N GLY A 240 3.10 -14.93 14.24
CA GLY A 240 2.50 -15.54 13.03
C GLY A 240 2.11 -14.55 11.90
N ILE A 241 2.01 -13.26 12.19
CA ILE A 241 1.68 -12.19 11.23
C ILE A 241 2.82 -11.97 10.23
N TYR A 242 4.08 -12.09 10.65
CA TYR A 242 5.21 -12.10 9.72
C TYR A 242 5.19 -13.24 8.74
N ALA A 243 4.67 -14.40 9.19
CA ALA A 243 4.46 -15.48 8.26
C ALA A 243 3.45 -15.00 7.19
N ALA A 244 2.42 -14.25 7.57
CA ALA A 244 1.34 -13.77 6.69
C ALA A 244 1.71 -12.63 5.74
N THR A 245 2.64 -11.74 6.11
CA THR A 245 2.99 -10.55 5.33
C THR A 245 4.29 -10.65 4.53
N ALA A 246 5.15 -11.65 4.84
CA ALA A 246 6.37 -11.91 4.09
C ALA A 246 6.08 -12.27 2.63
N ALA A 247 6.87 -11.69 1.73
CA ALA A 247 6.67 -11.81 0.29
C ALA A 247 8.02 -11.90 -0.41
N ASP A 248 8.55 -13.11 -0.54
CA ASP A 248 9.92 -13.38 -1.04
C ASP A 248 10.15 -12.97 -2.51
N TYR A 249 9.09 -12.59 -3.22
CA TYR A 249 9.21 -12.07 -4.59
C TYR A 249 9.56 -10.58 -4.63
N TYR A 250 9.43 -9.82 -3.54
CA TYR A 250 9.91 -8.45 -3.53
C TYR A 250 11.45 -8.38 -3.60
N PRO A 251 12.01 -7.26 -4.07
CA PRO A 251 13.44 -6.98 -3.99
C PRO A 251 13.93 -6.78 -2.56
N GLU A 252 15.21 -7.06 -2.28
CA GLU A 252 15.78 -7.01 -0.93
C GLU A 252 15.73 -5.63 -0.26
N GLN A 253 15.70 -4.54 -1.04
CA GLN A 253 15.54 -3.19 -0.46
C GLN A 253 14.18 -2.98 0.22
N PHE A 254 13.16 -3.78 -0.12
CA PHE A 254 11.88 -3.84 0.60
C PHE A 254 12.07 -4.70 1.85
N TRP A 255 12.98 -4.30 2.73
CA TRP A 255 13.43 -5.10 3.88
C TRP A 255 12.28 -5.55 4.78
N TRP A 256 11.20 -4.76 4.85
CA TRP A 256 9.96 -5.09 5.57
C TRP A 256 9.20 -6.29 5.00
N ARG A 257 9.42 -6.63 3.71
CA ARG A 257 8.94 -7.86 3.07
C ARG A 257 9.89 -9.05 3.26
N HIS A 258 11.10 -8.81 3.78
CA HIS A 258 12.15 -9.81 4.04
C HIS A 258 12.68 -9.80 5.49
N PRO A 259 11.83 -9.86 6.53
CA PRO A 259 12.23 -9.63 7.93
C PRO A 259 13.20 -10.69 8.53
N ARG A 260 13.57 -11.72 7.76
CA ARG A 260 14.51 -12.79 8.17
C ARG A 260 15.87 -12.71 7.48
N LYS A 261 16.02 -11.82 6.51
CA LYS A 261 17.29 -11.52 5.86
C LYS A 261 17.91 -10.28 6.50
#